data_AF-A0A1W9RKE8-F1
#
_entry.id   AF-A0A1W9RKE8-F1
#
_cell.length_a   1.000
_cell.length_b   1.000
_cell.length_c   1.000
_cell.angle_alpha   90.00
_cell.angle_beta   90.00
_cell.angle_gamma   90.00
#
_symmetry.space_group_name_H-M   'P 1'
#
loop_
_entity.id
_entity.type
_entity.pdbx_description
1 polymer ?
#
loop_
_entity_poly.entity_id
_entity_poly.type
_entity_poly.pdbx_seq_one_letter_code
_entity_poly.pdbx_strand_id
1 'polypeptide(L)' 'MEERRKSSRVHISFPIECRVLPNINLINEIVEAKAKIVWCSKEPYSERYQMGLCFLEMSRKNKEQLKAFLEKIYHS' A
#
# COMPACT_ATOMS: atom_id res chain seq x y z
N MET A 1 16.50 28.89 -7.02
CA MET A 1 15.50 27.86 -7.39
C MET A 1 16.25 26.54 -7.40
N GLU A 2 16.30 25.89 -6.23
CA GLU A 2 17.18 24.74 -6.01
C GLU A 2 16.36 23.46 -6.20
N GLU A 3 16.64 22.76 -7.29
CA GLU A 3 15.93 21.57 -7.70
C GLU A 3 16.29 20.42 -6.74
N ARG A 4 15.56 20.32 -5.63
CA ARG A 4 15.61 19.19 -4.70
C ARG A 4 15.23 17.93 -5.46
N ARG A 5 16.23 17.17 -5.92
CA ARG A 5 16.01 15.86 -6.55
C ARG A 5 15.19 15.00 -5.59
N LYS A 6 13.90 14.88 -5.92
CA LYS A 6 12.92 13.95 -5.33
C LYS A 6 13.57 12.56 -5.34
N SER A 7 13.63 11.93 -4.16
CA SER A 7 14.18 10.59 -3.91
C SER A 7 14.11 9.68 -5.13
N SER A 8 15.25 9.17 -5.58
CA SER A 8 15.35 8.17 -6.63
C SER A 8 14.35 7.04 -6.36
N ARG A 9 13.31 6.94 -7.20
CA ARG A 9 12.32 5.87 -7.12
C ARG A 9 13.02 4.57 -7.50
N VAL A 10 13.53 3.84 -6.51
CA VAL A 10 14.13 2.53 -6.74
C VAL A 10 12.99 1.59 -7.14
N HIS A 11 13.03 1.10 -8.37
CA HIS A 11 12.06 0.16 -8.92
C HIS A 11 12.40 -1.24 -8.39
N ILE A 12 12.00 -1.53 -7.16
CA ILE A 12 12.28 -2.81 -6.50
C ILE A 12 11.14 -3.77 -6.83
N SER A 13 11.37 -4.68 -7.79
CA SER A 13 10.34 -5.59 -8.29
C SER A 13 10.48 -7.00 -7.70
N PHE A 14 10.15 -7.20 -6.43
CA PHE A 14 10.05 -8.54 -5.86
C PHE A 14 8.63 -8.82 -5.36
N PRO A 15 8.05 -9.99 -5.68
CA PRO A 15 6.81 -10.41 -5.06
C PRO A 15 7.05 -10.67 -3.58
N ILE A 16 6.18 -10.11 -2.75
CA ILE A 16 6.17 -10.26 -1.29
C ILE A 16 4.80 -10.79 -0.87
N GLU A 17 4.78 -11.71 0.07
CA GLU A 17 3.57 -11.98 0.85
C GLU A 17 3.41 -10.86 1.86
N CYS A 18 2.28 -10.17 1.82
CA CYS A 18 2.03 -9.04 2.70
C CYS A 18 0.68 -9.19 3.40
N ARG A 19 0.68 -8.86 4.69
CA ARG A 19 -0.53 -8.64 5.47
C ARG A 19 -0.79 -7.15 5.50
N VAL A 20 -1.76 -6.70 4.73
CA VAL A 20 -2.16 -5.30 4.73
C VAL A 20 -3.24 -5.13 5.80
N LEU A 21 -3.07 -4.10 6.62
CA LEU A 21 -4.05 -3.66 7.60
C LEU A 21 -4.58 -2.30 7.14
N PRO A 22 -5.58 -2.25 6.24
CA PRO A 22 -6.25 -1.00 5.95
C PRO A 22 -6.94 -0.53 7.24
N ASN A 23 -6.50 0.59 7.78
CA ASN A 23 -7.19 1.30 8.87
C ASN A 23 -7.81 2.54 8.27
N ILE A 24 -9.13 2.51 8.08
CA ILE A 24 -9.87 3.67 7.59
C ILE A 24 -11.09 3.84 8.48
N ASN A 25 -11.20 5.03 9.08
CA ASN A 25 -12.27 5.42 9.99
C ASN A 25 -12.50 4.44 11.15
N LEU A 26 -11.41 4.01 11.83
CA LEU A 26 -11.42 3.11 13.00
C LEU A 26 -11.85 1.65 12.69
N ILE A 27 -12.02 1.29 11.42
CA ILE A 27 -12.25 -0.08 10.99
C ILE A 27 -10.91 -0.69 10.57
N ASN A 28 -10.49 -1.74 11.28
CA ASN A 28 -9.30 -2.53 10.96
C ASN A 28 -9.75 -3.88 10.39
N GLU A 29 -9.51 -4.11 9.10
CA GLU A 29 -9.61 -5.45 8.53
C GLU A 29 -8.22 -5.97 8.16
N ILE A 30 -7.97 -7.26 8.34
CA ILE A 30 -6.71 -7.87 7.91
C ILE A 30 -6.95 -8.49 6.54
N VAL A 31 -6.24 -7.98 5.54
CA VAL A 31 -6.31 -8.47 4.15
C VAL A 31 -4.97 -9.09 3.79
N GLU A 32 -4.96 -10.40 3.61
CA GLU A 32 -3.77 -11.12 3.13
C GLU A 32 -3.75 -11.10 1.59
N ALA A 33 -2.60 -10.69 1.02
CA ALA A 33 -2.39 -10.63 -0.42
C ALA A 33 -0.92 -10.85 -0.78
N LYS A 34 -0.68 -11.44 -1.96
CA LYS A 34 0.63 -11.36 -2.60
C LYS A 34 0.70 -10.05 -3.35
N ALA A 35 1.71 -9.25 -3.05
CA ALA A 35 1.92 -7.95 -3.68
C ALA A 35 3.31 -7.85 -4.27
N LYS A 36 3.51 -6.89 -5.16
CA LYS A 36 4.80 -6.47 -5.65
C LYS A 36 5.05 -5.04 -5.18
N ILE A 37 6.22 -4.77 -4.62
CA ILE A 37 6.63 -3.39 -4.34
C ILE A 37 6.82 -2.69 -5.69
N VAL A 38 6.22 -1.51 -5.88
CA VAL A 38 6.37 -0.71 -7.10
C VAL A 38 7.20 0.54 -6.87
N TRP A 39 7.24 1.04 -5.63
CA TRP A 39 8.14 2.09 -5.21
C TRP A 39 8.32 2.05 -3.69
N CYS A 40 9.43 2.60 -3.21
CA CYS A 40 9.70 2.83 -1.81
C CYS A 40 10.41 4.19 -1.66
N SER A 41 10.09 4.95 -0.61
CA SER A 41 10.73 6.22 -0.28
C SER A 41 10.83 6.39 1.23
N LYS A 42 12.00 6.84 1.72
CA LYS A 42 12.20 7.22 3.11
C LYS A 42 11.67 8.64 3.32
N GLU A 43 10.86 8.84 4.35
CA GLU A 43 10.42 10.19 4.72
C GLU A 43 11.62 11.01 5.24
N PRO A 44 11.81 12.26 4.76
CA PRO A 44 12.89 13.10 5.26
C PRO A 44 12.79 13.29 6.78
N TYR A 45 13.93 13.21 7.47
CA TYR A 45 14.04 13.46 8.92
C TYR A 45 13.20 12.51 9.80
N SER A 46 12.86 11.33 9.28
CA SER A 46 12.03 10.33 9.96
C SER A 46 12.58 8.92 9.71
N GLU A 47 12.34 7.99 10.63
CA GLU A 47 12.60 6.56 10.42
C GLU A 47 11.44 5.84 9.71
N ARG A 48 10.49 6.62 9.17
CA ARG A 48 9.35 6.11 8.42
C ARG A 48 9.69 5.89 6.95
N TYR A 49 9.08 4.84 6.41
CA TYR A 49 9.16 4.48 5.00
C TYR A 49 7.75 4.43 4.42
N GLN A 50 7.62 4.96 3.21
CA GLN A 50 6.42 4.82 2.39
C GLN A 50 6.71 3.85 1.26
N MET A 51 5.74 3.00 0.95
CA MET A 51 5.86 2.04 -0.14
C MET A 51 4.55 1.97 -0.93
N GLY A 52 4.69 1.83 -2.25
CA GLY A 52 3.59 1.45 -3.12
C GLY A 52 3.58 -0.06 -3.31
N LEU A 53 2.42 -0.67 -3.11
CA LEU A 53 2.19 -2.08 -3.34
C LEU A 53 1.23 -2.27 -4.51
N CYS A 54 1.54 -3.22 -5.39
CA CYS A 54 0.66 -3.69 -6.45
C CYS A 54 0.20 -5.11 -6.10
N PHE A 55 -1.09 -5.32 -5.84
CA PHE A 55 -1.64 -6.63 -5.51
C PHE A 55 -1.65 -7.54 -6.74
N LEU A 56 -0.97 -8.69 -6.64
CA LEU A 56 -0.87 -9.71 -7.69
C LEU A 56 -1.94 -10.80 -7.51
N GLU A 57 -2.02 -11.36 -6.30
CA GLU A 57 -2.96 -12.43 -5.96
C GLU A 57 -3.63 -12.12 -4.63
N MET A 58 -4.93 -12.37 -4.57
CA MET A 58 -5.75 -12.17 -3.39
C MET A 58 -6.91 -13.16 -3.42
N SER A 59 -7.34 -13.66 -2.26
CA SER A 59 -8.53 -14.50 -2.20
C SER A 59 -9.77 -13.72 -2.64
N ARG A 60 -10.76 -14.41 -3.21
CA ARG A 60 -12.01 -13.77 -3.64
C ARG A 60 -12.70 -13.05 -2.49
N LYS A 61 -12.75 -13.68 -1.31
CA LYS A 61 -13.29 -13.10 -0.08
C LYS A 61 -12.57 -11.79 0.29
N ASN A 62 -11.24 -11.81 0.32
CA ASN A 62 -10.42 -10.64 0.64
C ASN A 62 -10.61 -9.50 -0.37
N LYS A 63 -10.78 -9.82 -1.65
CA LYS A 63 -11.05 -8.85 -2.72
C LYS A 63 -12.42 -8.19 -2.58
N GLU A 64 -13.45 -8.98 -2.27
CA GLU A 64 -14.81 -8.49 -2.02
C GLU A 64 -14.85 -7.61 -0.75
N GLN A 65 -14.16 -8.01 0.31
CA GLN A 65 -14.00 -7.22 1.53
C GLN A 65 -13.30 -5.88 1.26
N LEU A 66 -12.16 -5.90 0.56
CA LEU A 66 -11.44 -4.68 0.21
C LEU A 66 -12.28 -3.76 -0.67
N LYS A 67 -13.03 -4.31 -1.63
CA LYS A 67 -13.94 -3.53 -2.46
C LYS A 67 -15.04 -2.87 -1.63
N ALA A 68 -15.73 -3.62 -0.78
CA ALA A 68 -16.76 -3.09 0.10
C ALA A 68 -16.20 -2.04 1.07
N PHE A 69 -14.96 -2.23 1.53
CA PHE A 69 -14.25 -1.28 2.38
C PHE A 69 -13.95 0.03 1.64
N LEU A 70 -13.46 -0.04 0.40
CA LEU A 70 -13.23 1.15 -0.44
C LEU A 70 -14.54 1.88 -0.78
N GLU A 71 -15.61 1.15 -1.07
CA GLU A 71 -16.93 1.75 -1.34
C GLU A 71 -17.44 2.57 -0.16
N LYS A 72 -17.25 2.11 1.09
CA LYS A 72 -17.61 2.88 2.30
C LYS A 72 -16.88 4.22 2.40
N ILE A 73 -15.72 4.37 1.77
CA ILE A 73 -14.87 5.56 1.87
C ILE A 73 -15.22 6.56 0.79
N TYR A 74 -15.41 6.09 -0.45
CA TYR A 74 -15.67 6.97 -1.60
C TYR A 74 -17.14 7.40 -1.72
N HIS A 75 -18.06 6.73 -1.02
CA HIS A 75 -19.47 7.09 -0.95
C HIS A 75 -19.89 7.69 0.41
N SER A 76 -18.92 8.10 1.24
CA SER A 76 -19.16 8.86 2.48
C SER A 76 -19.21 10.36 2.24
#